data_AF-A0AAJ1ZI60-F1
#
_entry.id   AF-A0AAJ1ZI60-F1
#
_cell.length_a   1.000
_cell.length_b   1.000
_cell.length_c   1.000
_cell.angle_alpha   90.00
_cell.angle_beta   90.00
_cell.angle_gamma   90.00
#
_symmetry.space_group_name_H-M   'P 1'
#
loop_
_entity.id
_entity.type
_entity.pdbx_description
1 polymer ?
#
loop_
_entity_poly.entity_id
_entity_poly.type
_entity_poly.pdbx_seq_one_letter_code
_entity_poly.pdbx_strand_id
1 'polypeptide(L)'
;MSHVRYPLGPDDRVHLLCWLTCGFLGAYYLEGAWPDPSFQVRAAHRWLERHQRAADWMETAKLSVKAQALASRFRPVLDTDAGRRAIEQMIDADELDYQSVMVQRIFSACVIELTERGRPSR
;
A
#
# COMPACT_ATOMS: atom_id res chain seq x y z
N MET A 1 18.09 11.43 20.48
CA MET A 1 17.38 10.25 21.03
C MET A 1 17.31 9.22 19.93
N SER A 2 17.94 8.06 20.11
CA SER A 2 17.99 6.99 19.11
C SER A 2 16.60 6.38 18.97
N HIS A 3 15.86 6.71 17.91
CA HIS A 3 14.61 6.03 17.61
C HIS A 3 14.95 4.60 17.20
N VAL A 4 14.76 3.65 18.12
CA VAL A 4 14.93 2.23 17.84
C VAL A 4 13.88 1.84 16.81
N ARG A 5 14.32 1.43 15.62
CA ARG A 5 13.45 0.93 14.56
C ARG A 5 13.48 -0.59 14.59
N TYR A 6 12.31 -1.20 14.56
CA TYR A 6 12.18 -2.65 14.53
C TYR A 6 12.21 -3.17 13.09
N PRO A 7 12.79 -4.35 12.82
CA PRO A 7 12.73 -4.97 11.51
C PRO A 7 11.27 -5.18 11.07
N LEU A 8 11.03 -5.11 9.76
CA LEU A 8 9.71 -5.35 9.19
C LEU A 8 9.25 -6.80 9.44
N GLY A 9 8.19 -6.99 10.22
CA GLY A 9 7.55 -8.29 10.47
C GLY A 9 6.67 -8.75 9.31
N PRO A 10 6.18 -10.01 9.29
CA PRO A 10 5.25 -10.50 8.28
C PRO A 10 3.96 -9.66 8.18
N ASP A 11 3.38 -9.28 9.33
CA ASP A 11 2.18 -8.45 9.36
C ASP A 11 2.48 -7.02 8.88
N ASP A 12 3.60 -6.45 9.32
CA ASP A 12 4.05 -5.12 8.87
C ASP A 12 4.22 -5.05 7.35
N ARG A 13 4.66 -6.13 6.70
CA ARG A 13 4.76 -6.21 5.23
C ARG A 13 3.40 -6.10 4.56
N VAL A 14 2.37 -6.74 5.11
CA VAL A 14 1.00 -6.66 4.59
C VAL A 14 0.46 -5.24 4.77
N HIS A 15 0.64 -4.65 5.95
CA HIS A 15 0.19 -3.29 6.25
C HIS A 15 0.89 -2.26 5.37
N LEU A 16 2.21 -2.36 5.19
CA LEU A 16 2.98 -1.50 4.29
C LEU A 16 2.53 -1.68 2.83
N LEU A 17 2.30 -2.92 2.39
CA LEU A 17 1.81 -3.20 1.04
C LEU A 17 0.42 -2.57 0.81
N CYS A 18 -0.49 -2.70 1.78
CA CYS A 18 -1.81 -2.08 1.73
C CYS A 18 -1.72 -0.56 1.68
N TRP A 19 -0.92 0.03 2.57
CA TRP A 19 -0.64 1.48 2.60
C TRP A 19 -0.18 2.01 1.26
N LEU A 20 0.84 1.39 0.67
CA LEU A 20 1.36 1.80 -0.63
C LEU A 20 0.33 1.62 -1.74
N THR A 21 -0.42 0.52 -1.73
CA THR A 21 -1.46 0.25 -2.74
C THR A 21 -2.54 1.33 -2.71
N CYS A 22 -3.05 1.65 -1.53
CA CYS A 22 -4.02 2.73 -1.34
C CYS A 22 -3.44 4.09 -1.75
N GLY A 23 -2.21 4.39 -1.34
CA GLY A 23 -1.53 5.63 -1.67
C GLY A 23 -1.31 5.82 -3.18
N PHE A 24 -0.95 4.76 -3.91
CA PHE A 24 -0.74 4.83 -5.36
C PHE A 24 -2.05 4.93 -6.13
N LEU A 25 -3.10 4.25 -5.66
CA LEU A 25 -4.43 4.37 -6.22
C LEU A 25 -5.01 5.77 -5.98
N GLY A 26 -4.79 6.35 -4.80
CA GLY A 26 -5.15 7.73 -4.47
C GLY A 26 -4.37 8.75 -5.31
N ALA A 27 -3.06 8.57 -5.48
CA ALA A 27 -2.24 9.42 -6.35
C ALA A 27 -2.75 9.36 -7.80
N TYR A 28 -3.05 8.16 -8.33
CA TYR A 28 -3.64 8.01 -9.66
C TYR A 28 -5.01 8.70 -9.77
N TYR A 29 -5.84 8.60 -8.72
CA TYR A 29 -7.14 9.26 -8.68
C TYR A 29 -7.01 10.79 -8.77
N LEU A 30 -6.05 11.37 -8.05
CA LEU A 30 -5.84 12.81 -7.97
C LEU A 30 -5.12 13.38 -9.20
N GLU A 31 -4.08 12.69 -9.68
CA GLU A 31 -3.17 13.21 -10.73
C GLU A 31 -3.49 12.66 -12.12
N GLY A 32 -4.32 11.61 -12.21
CA GLY A 32 -4.65 10.93 -13.47
C GLY A 32 -3.50 10.08 -14.06
N ALA A 33 -2.38 9.97 -13.35
CA ALA A 33 -1.20 9.22 -13.75
C ALA A 33 -0.63 8.40 -12.59
N TRP A 34 0.07 7.31 -12.89
CA TRP A 34 0.71 6.49 -11.86
C TRP A 34 1.91 7.23 -11.25
N PRO A 35 2.11 7.11 -9.92
CA PRO A 35 3.16 7.84 -9.22
C PRO A 35 4.56 7.39 -9.68
N ASP A 36 5.46 8.35 -9.80
CA ASP A 36 6.87 8.09 -10.11
C ASP A 36 7.60 7.35 -8.96
N PRO A 37 8.78 6.78 -9.20
CA PRO A 37 9.54 6.07 -8.16
C PRO A 37 9.88 6.92 -6.94
N SER A 38 10.05 8.24 -7.10
CA SER A 38 10.35 9.15 -5.97
C SER A 38 9.17 9.24 -5.01
N PHE A 39 7.93 9.28 -5.53
CA PHE A 39 6.73 9.21 -4.71
C PHE A 39 6.64 7.87 -3.98
N GLN A 40 6.90 6.76 -4.67
CA GLN A 40 6.84 5.42 -4.09
C GLN A 40 7.80 5.29 -2.89
N VAL A 41 9.04 5.76 -3.05
CA VAL A 41 10.04 5.79 -1.98
C VAL A 41 9.56 6.67 -0.83
N ARG A 42 9.11 7.91 -1.09
CA ARG A 42 8.61 8.81 -0.03
C ARG A 42 7.44 8.21 0.74
N ALA A 43 6.49 7.58 0.06
CA ALA A 43 5.33 6.95 0.68
C ALA A 43 5.74 5.79 1.59
N ALA A 44 6.69 4.95 1.17
CA ALA A 44 7.20 3.86 1.97
C ALA A 44 7.95 4.35 3.21
N HIS A 45 8.86 5.33 3.03
CA HIS A 45 9.60 5.93 4.13
C HIS A 45 8.66 6.58 5.16
N ARG A 46 7.63 7.29 4.72
CA ARG A 46 6.62 7.89 5.61
C ARG A 46 5.94 6.84 6.48
N TRP A 47 5.55 5.69 5.90
CA TRP A 47 4.94 4.61 6.67
C TRP A 47 5.92 3.98 7.67
N LEU A 48 7.14 3.68 7.22
CA LEU A 48 8.19 3.09 8.06
C LEU A 48 8.53 3.99 9.27
N GLU A 49 8.65 5.29 9.04
CA GLU A 49 8.90 6.27 10.10
C GLU A 49 7.74 6.34 11.09
N ARG A 50 6.50 6.41 10.59
CA ARG A 50 5.30 6.46 11.43
C ARG A 50 5.16 5.22 12.32
N HIS A 51 5.50 4.05 11.81
CA HIS A 51 5.36 2.77 12.53
C HIS A 51 6.64 2.33 13.25
N GLN A 52 7.67 3.18 13.28
CA GLN A 52 8.99 2.88 13.87
C GLN A 52 9.57 1.54 13.36
N ARG A 53 9.44 1.32 12.04
CA ARG A 53 9.95 0.16 11.35
C ARG A 53 11.17 0.50 10.49
N ALA A 54 11.99 -0.52 10.26
CA ALA A 54 13.10 -0.50 9.32
C ALA A 54 12.93 -1.65 8.34
N ALA A 55 13.09 -1.33 7.06
CA ALA A 55 13.18 -2.28 5.97
C ALA A 55 14.39 -1.90 5.13
N ASP A 56 15.07 -2.89 4.54
CA ASP A 56 16.13 -2.60 3.60
C ASP A 56 15.55 -2.06 2.28
N TRP A 57 16.44 -1.50 1.44
CA TRP A 57 16.03 -0.88 0.18
C TRP A 57 15.44 -1.90 -0.81
N MET A 58 15.91 -3.15 -0.77
CA MET A 58 15.46 -4.22 -1.68
C MET A 58 14.05 -4.69 -1.31
N GLU A 59 13.78 -4.87 -0.02
CA GLU A 59 12.46 -5.19 0.53
C GLU A 59 11.46 -4.07 0.22
N THR A 60 11.85 -2.82 0.45
CA THR A 60 11.03 -1.65 0.16
C THR A 60 10.69 -1.55 -1.34
N ALA A 61 11.66 -1.77 -2.22
CA ALA A 61 11.44 -1.79 -3.66
C ALA A 61 10.50 -2.93 -4.10
N LYS A 62 10.69 -4.15 -3.58
CA LYS A 62 9.81 -5.30 -3.87
C LYS A 62 8.37 -5.03 -3.47
N LEU A 63 8.14 -4.47 -2.29
CA LEU A 63 6.80 -4.12 -1.82
C LEU A 63 6.18 -2.99 -2.67
N SER A 64 6.97 -2.00 -3.08
CA SER A 64 6.50 -0.90 -3.94
C SER A 64 6.05 -1.40 -5.33
N VAL A 65 6.83 -2.29 -5.95
CA VAL A 65 6.45 -2.89 -7.25
C VAL A 65 5.16 -3.70 -7.12
N LYS A 66 5.02 -4.48 -6.04
CA LYS A 66 3.78 -5.24 -5.76
C LYS A 66 2.59 -4.32 -5.53
N ALA A 67 2.78 -3.26 -4.76
CA ALA A 67 1.75 -2.26 -4.49
C ALA A 67 1.26 -1.61 -5.78
N GLN A 68 2.17 -1.24 -6.68
CA GLN A 68 1.84 -0.66 -7.98
C GLN A 68 1.01 -1.63 -8.85
N ALA A 69 1.39 -2.91 -8.87
CA ALA A 69 0.64 -3.94 -9.59
C ALA A 69 -0.76 -4.16 -8.99
N LEU A 70 -0.89 -4.18 -7.66
CA LEU A 70 -2.17 -4.27 -6.98
C LEU A 70 -3.03 -3.03 -7.24
N ALA A 71 -2.49 -1.83 -7.11
CA ALA A 71 -3.21 -0.58 -7.35
C ALA A 71 -3.77 -0.56 -8.79
N SER A 72 -2.96 -1.00 -9.76
CA SER A 72 -3.37 -1.13 -11.16
C SER A 72 -4.55 -2.11 -11.35
N ARG A 73 -4.59 -3.21 -10.58
CA ARG A 73 -5.74 -4.15 -10.58
C ARG A 73 -7.00 -3.53 -10.01
N PHE A 74 -6.87 -2.61 -9.05
CA PHE A 74 -8.00 -1.90 -8.44
C PHE A 74 -8.44 -0.67 -9.24
N ARG A 75 -7.70 -0.24 -10.29
CA ARG A 75 -8.08 0.88 -11.15
C ARG A 75 -9.55 0.86 -11.61
N PRO A 76 -10.16 -0.27 -12.04
CA PRO A 76 -11.55 -0.29 -12.52
C PRO A 76 -12.59 0.11 -11.46
N VAL A 77 -12.24 0.10 -10.17
CA VAL A 77 -13.09 0.64 -9.10
C VAL A 77 -13.41 2.12 -9.36
N LEU A 78 -12.45 2.87 -9.91
CA LEU A 78 -12.57 4.30 -10.21
C LEU A 78 -13.55 4.58 -11.37
N ASP A 79 -13.97 3.57 -12.12
CA ASP A 79 -14.94 3.74 -13.21
C ASP A 79 -16.37 3.94 -12.66
N THR A 80 -16.60 3.60 -11.39
CA THR A 80 -17.91 3.72 -10.73
C THR A 80 -17.96 4.90 -9.75
N ASP A 81 -19.10 5.59 -9.66
CA ASP A 81 -19.29 6.68 -8.67
C ASP A 81 -19.10 6.20 -7.23
N ALA A 82 -19.57 4.99 -6.91
CA ALA A 82 -19.41 4.41 -5.59
C ALA A 82 -17.93 4.15 -5.26
N GLY A 83 -17.16 3.66 -6.23
CA GLY A 83 -15.73 3.43 -6.07
C GLY A 83 -14.94 4.73 -5.95
N ARG A 84 -15.26 5.76 -6.74
CA ARG A 84 -14.65 7.09 -6.61
C ARG A 84 -14.86 7.68 -5.21
N ARG A 85 -16.11 7.68 -4.72
CA ARG A 85 -16.42 8.14 -3.35
C ARG A 85 -15.67 7.37 -2.27
N ALA A 86 -15.51 6.05 -2.44
CA ALA A 86 -14.76 5.24 -1.49
C ALA A 86 -13.25 5.59 -1.47
N ILE A 87 -12.68 5.97 -2.61
CA ILE A 87 -11.29 6.43 -2.71
C ILE A 87 -11.14 7.84 -2.13
N GLU A 88 -12.08 8.76 -2.39
CA GLU A 88 -12.12 10.09 -1.75
C GLU A 88 -12.08 9.99 -0.22
N GLN A 89 -12.96 9.16 0.35
CA GLN A 89 -12.99 8.92 1.80
C GLN A 89 -11.68 8.32 2.33
N MET A 90 -11.01 7.49 1.52
CA MET A 90 -9.74 6.87 1.89
C MET A 90 -8.57 7.87 1.87
N ILE A 91 -8.55 8.81 0.93
CA ILE A 91 -7.47 9.82 0.83
C ILE A 91 -7.65 10.99 1.80
N ASP A 92 -8.88 11.31 2.19
CA ASP A 92 -9.18 12.36 3.16
C ASP A 92 -8.77 11.96 4.59
N ALA A 93 -8.56 10.67 4.83
CA ALA A 93 -8.13 10.15 6.13
C ALA A 93 -6.60 10.24 6.30
N ASP A 94 -6.15 10.75 7.46
CA ASP A 94 -4.73 10.79 7.83
C ASP A 94 -4.10 9.39 7.98
N GLU A 95 -4.92 8.39 8.30
CA GLU A 95 -4.56 6.97 8.35
C GLU A 95 -5.59 6.13 7.61
N LEU A 96 -5.17 4.95 7.13
CA LEU A 96 -6.10 4.02 6.51
C LEU A 96 -7.11 3.51 7.54
N ASP A 97 -8.39 3.75 7.26
CA ASP A 97 -9.48 3.11 8.00
C ASP A 97 -9.64 1.65 7.57
N TYR A 98 -9.09 0.73 8.36
CA TYR A 98 -9.22 -0.71 8.14
C TYR A 98 -10.65 -1.25 8.35
N GLN A 99 -11.60 -0.44 8.82
CA GLN A 99 -13.02 -0.80 8.85
C GLN A 99 -13.73 -0.48 7.52
N SER A 100 -13.13 0.34 6.65
CA SER A 100 -13.66 0.62 5.33
C SER A 100 -13.68 -0.63 4.46
N VAL A 101 -14.83 -0.89 3.82
CA VAL A 101 -15.00 -2.02 2.89
C VAL A 101 -13.97 -1.98 1.76
N MET A 102 -13.59 -0.79 1.29
CA MET A 102 -12.57 -0.63 0.25
C MET A 102 -11.19 -1.06 0.76
N VAL A 103 -10.79 -0.53 1.91
CA VAL A 103 -9.49 -0.85 2.52
C VAL A 103 -9.42 -2.33 2.88
N GLN A 104 -10.50 -2.94 3.39
CA GLN A 104 -10.55 -4.38 3.65
C GLN A 104 -10.34 -5.22 2.39
N ARG A 105 -10.97 -4.85 1.27
CA ARG A 105 -10.78 -5.54 -0.02
C ARG A 105 -9.32 -5.45 -0.50
N ILE A 106 -8.72 -4.26 -0.42
CA ILE A 106 -7.32 -4.05 -0.79
C ILE A 106 -6.40 -4.85 0.16
N PHE A 107 -6.67 -4.81 1.46
CA PHE A 107 -5.89 -5.51 2.47
C PHE A 107 -5.94 -7.04 2.27
N SER A 108 -7.12 -7.62 2.01
CA SER A 108 -7.24 -9.04 1.69
C SER A 108 -6.44 -9.42 0.44
N ALA A 109 -6.45 -8.58 -0.60
CA ALA A 109 -5.62 -8.81 -1.78
C ALA A 109 -4.11 -8.74 -1.47
N CYS A 110 -3.69 -7.85 -0.56
CA CYS A 110 -2.30 -7.77 -0.09
C CYS A 110 -1.88 -9.04 0.67
N VAL A 111 -2.75 -9.57 1.54
CA VAL A 111 -2.50 -10.84 2.25
C VAL A 111 -2.32 -11.98 1.25
N ILE A 112 -3.20 -12.09 0.25
CA ILE A 112 -3.11 -13.13 -0.78
C ILE A 112 -1.81 -12.99 -1.59
N GLU A 113 -1.46 -11.77 -2.02
CA GLU A 113 -0.27 -11.49 -2.83
C GLU A 113 1.05 -11.84 -2.12
N LEU A 114 1.08 -11.77 -0.78
CA LEU A 114 2.25 -12.14 0.04
C LEU A 114 2.25 -13.61 0.46
N THR A 115 1.09 -14.25 0.60
CA THR A 115 0.98 -15.67 0.99
C THR A 115 1.13 -16.63 -0.20
N GLU A 116 0.49 -16.36 -1.34
CA GLU A 116 0.53 -17.22 -2.54
C GLU A 116 1.93 -17.28 -3.16
N ARG A 117 2.65 -16.16 -3.19
CA ARG A 117 4.01 -16.10 -3.75
C ARG A 117 5.11 -16.52 -2.78
N GLY A 118 4.77 -16.76 -1.51
CA GLY A 118 5.67 -17.35 -0.52
C GLY A 118 5.74 -18.88 -0.61
N ARG A 119 4.86 -19.52 -1.39
CA ARG A 119 4.89 -20.96 -1.64
C ARG A 119 5.86 -21.24 -2.77
N PRO A 120 7.04 -21.85 -2.53
CA PRO A 120 7.86 -22.33 -3.64
C PRO A 120 7.01 -23.31 -4.46
N SER A 121 7.00 -23.14 -5.78
CA SER A 121 6.45 -24.11 -6.71
C SER A 121 7.02 -25.48 -6.35
N ARG A 122 6.16 -26.43 -5.98
CA ARG A 122 6.54 -27.83 -5.81
C ARG A 122 6.99 -28.41 -7.14
#